data_AF-A0A368GUV6-F1
#
_entry.id   AF-A0A368GUV6-F1
#
_cell.length_a   1.000
_cell.length_b   1.000
_cell.length_c   1.000
_cell.angle_alpha   90.00
_cell.angle_beta   90.00
_cell.angle_gamma   90.00
#
_symmetry.space_group_name_H-M   'P 1'
#
loop_
_entity.id
_entity.type
_entity.pdbx_description
1 polymer ?
#
loop_
_entity_poly.entity_id
_entity_poly.type
_entity_poly.pdbx_seq_one_letter_code
_entity_poly.pdbx_strand_id
1 'polypeptide(L)'
;MATIEIDNEIRKTLVQGRPPCGLPPFIDKLPADAQKKLQEIWQNYKQGERCYNEHGLTRELLDSLPKEVRKAVFKNRPLPPPLMKAPQDVQEQFRAIFADRSIPYEEKPKKIHELAQKVLKGDTLKEFNDFHNKMEEYKKNIEEQAQRLSPEAKQAYDKLKDLRKQKHQIMQNLSEAARDELYDLWKEKRDSFPRPR
;
A
#
# COMPACT_ATOMS: atom_id res chain seq x y z
N MET A 1 26.19 -15.44 3.68
CA MET A 1 25.68 -14.79 4.92
C MET A 1 25.16 -13.38 4.62
N ALA A 2 25.90 -12.52 3.92
CA ALA A 2 25.44 -11.17 3.52
C ALA A 2 24.16 -11.14 2.63
N THR A 3 23.95 -12.13 1.77
CA THR A 3 22.75 -12.23 0.91
C THR A 3 21.45 -12.51 1.68
N ILE A 4 21.54 -13.15 2.87
CA ILE A 4 20.38 -13.48 3.71
C ILE A 4 19.94 -12.25 4.53
N GLU A 5 20.87 -11.37 4.91
CA GLU A 5 20.56 -10.12 5.61
C GLU A 5 19.87 -9.11 4.68
N ILE A 6 20.33 -8.99 3.44
CA ILE A 6 19.69 -8.15 2.41
C ILE A 6 18.27 -8.67 2.11
N ASP A 7 18.08 -10.00 2.01
CA ASP A 7 16.76 -10.61 1.83
C ASP A 7 15.83 -10.41 3.03
N ASN A 8 16.37 -10.28 4.26
CA ASN A 8 15.59 -9.98 5.46
C ASN A 8 15.20 -8.50 5.57
N GLU A 9 16.01 -7.58 5.06
CA GLU A 9 15.69 -6.14 4.97
C GLU A 9 14.70 -5.85 3.83
N ILE A 10 14.88 -6.54 2.70
CA ILE A 10 13.93 -6.55 1.59
C ILE A 10 12.63 -7.26 2.01
N ARG A 11 12.68 -8.37 2.75
CA ARG A 11 11.48 -8.96 3.37
C ARG A 11 10.86 -8.03 4.39
N LYS A 12 11.62 -7.31 5.22
CA LYS A 12 11.07 -6.29 6.15
C LYS A 12 10.31 -5.18 5.39
N THR A 13 10.83 -4.75 4.24
CA THR A 13 10.14 -3.78 3.37
C THR A 13 9.00 -4.40 2.56
N LEU A 14 9.00 -5.72 2.38
CA LEU A 14 7.96 -6.53 1.70
C LEU A 14 7.05 -7.33 2.64
N VAL A 15 7.08 -7.14 3.96
CA VAL A 15 6.03 -7.58 4.90
C VAL A 15 4.81 -6.66 4.69
N GLN A 16 4.36 -6.58 3.44
CA GLN A 16 3.21 -5.80 3.00
C GLN A 16 1.95 -6.59 3.32
N GLY A 17 1.51 -6.50 4.57
CA GLY A 17 0.18 -7.00 4.93
C GLY A 17 -0.28 -6.65 6.33
N ARG A 18 0.64 -6.52 7.29
CA ARG A 18 0.27 -6.16 8.66
C ARG A 18 0.70 -4.72 8.95
N PRO A 19 -0.22 -3.83 9.35
CA PRO A 19 0.16 -2.49 9.80
C PRO A 19 1.15 -2.59 10.96
N PRO A 20 2.10 -1.64 11.09
CA PRO A 20 3.02 -1.63 12.21
C PRO A 20 2.25 -1.48 13.52
N CYS A 21 2.73 -2.13 14.59
CA CYS A 21 2.21 -1.89 15.93
C CYS A 21 2.54 -0.46 16.36
N GLY A 22 1.53 0.29 16.79
CA GLY A 22 1.64 1.66 17.25
C GLY A 22 0.51 2.53 16.72
N LEU A 23 0.49 3.78 17.17
CA LEU A 23 -0.51 4.74 16.77
C LEU A 23 -0.52 4.90 15.24
N PRO A 24 -1.68 4.73 14.56
CA PRO A 24 -1.72 4.80 13.11
C PRO A 24 -1.30 6.17 12.56
N PRO A 25 -0.52 6.22 11.46
CA PRO A 25 0.02 7.47 10.90
C PRO A 25 -1.03 8.38 10.25
N PHE A 26 -2.30 7.97 10.23
CA PHE A 26 -3.42 8.74 9.68
C PHE A 26 -4.32 9.35 10.75
N ILE A 27 -3.92 9.31 12.04
CA ILE A 27 -4.75 9.81 13.14
C ILE A 27 -5.25 11.23 12.89
N ASP A 28 -4.39 12.13 12.40
CA ASP A 28 -4.72 13.54 12.18
C ASP A 28 -5.81 13.76 11.11
N LYS A 29 -6.12 12.73 10.31
CA LYS A 29 -7.18 12.75 9.29
C LYS A 29 -8.54 12.32 9.84
N LEU A 30 -8.60 11.84 11.08
CA LEU A 30 -9.83 11.41 11.73
C LEU A 30 -10.52 12.60 12.41
N PRO A 31 -11.85 12.55 12.58
CA PRO A 31 -12.58 13.47 13.46
C PRO A 31 -12.06 13.42 14.91
N ALA A 32 -12.15 14.53 15.63
CA ALA A 32 -11.54 14.68 16.97
C ALA A 32 -12.01 13.63 18.00
N ASP A 33 -13.26 13.19 17.91
CA ASP A 33 -13.81 12.11 18.74
C ASP A 33 -13.15 10.75 18.43
N ALA A 34 -12.94 10.46 17.14
CA ALA A 34 -12.25 9.25 16.68
C ALA A 34 -10.75 9.28 17.01
N GLN A 35 -10.10 10.45 16.95
CA GLN A 35 -8.71 10.62 17.37
C GLN A 35 -8.51 10.26 18.85
N LYS A 36 -9.38 10.77 19.73
CA LYS A 36 -9.33 10.48 21.17
C LYS A 36 -9.50 8.99 21.45
N LYS A 37 -10.53 8.36 20.86
CA LYS A 37 -10.74 6.91 20.98
C LYS A 37 -9.55 6.10 20.49
N LEU A 38 -8.92 6.53 19.39
CA LEU A 38 -7.73 5.86 18.88
C LEU A 38 -6.54 6.00 19.82
N GLN A 39 -6.33 7.17 20.42
CA GLN A 39 -5.31 7.36 21.46
C GLN A 39 -5.58 6.46 22.67
N GLU A 40 -6.83 6.33 23.12
CA GLU A 40 -7.22 5.45 24.23
C GLU A 40 -6.98 3.96 23.94
N ILE A 41 -7.22 3.51 22.70
CA ILE A 41 -6.94 2.12 22.28
C ILE A 41 -5.44 1.82 22.40
N TRP A 42 -4.58 2.76 22.01
CA TRP A 42 -3.13 2.56 21.97
C TRP A 42 -2.40 3.05 23.23
N GLN A 43 -3.08 3.65 24.21
CA GLN A 43 -2.45 4.32 25.36
C GLN A 43 -1.58 3.39 26.22
N ASN A 44 -1.96 2.12 26.33
CA ASN A 44 -1.28 1.13 27.17
C ASN A 44 -0.33 0.23 26.37
N TYR A 45 -0.25 0.43 25.05
CA TYR A 45 0.58 -0.41 24.19
C TYR A 45 2.07 -0.17 24.47
N LYS A 46 2.84 -1.25 24.66
CA LYS A 46 4.30 -1.19 24.82
C LYS A 46 5.00 -1.73 23.59
N GLN A 47 6.05 -1.01 23.18
CA GLN A 47 6.85 -1.39 22.02
C GLN A 47 7.44 -2.80 22.20
N GLY A 48 7.16 -3.69 21.25
CA GLY A 48 7.60 -5.09 21.28
C GLY A 48 6.51 -6.08 21.72
N GLU A 49 5.40 -5.60 22.29
CA GLU A 49 4.24 -6.46 22.58
C GLU A 49 3.40 -6.72 21.32
N ARG A 50 2.60 -7.80 21.38
CA ARG A 50 1.67 -8.18 20.32
C ARG A 50 0.47 -7.23 20.31
N CYS A 51 0.27 -6.51 19.21
CA CYS A 51 -0.76 -5.47 19.07
C CYS A 51 -2.08 -5.95 18.42
N TYR A 52 -2.44 -7.24 18.56
CA TYR A 52 -3.59 -7.82 17.85
C TYR A 52 -4.92 -7.21 18.28
N ASN A 53 -5.06 -6.92 19.57
CA ASN A 53 -6.29 -6.37 20.15
C ASN A 53 -6.46 -4.91 19.73
N GLU A 54 -5.39 -4.12 19.79
CA GLU A 54 -5.34 -2.72 19.41
C GLU A 54 -5.66 -2.55 17.92
N HIS A 55 -5.13 -3.43 17.07
CA HIS A 55 -5.50 -3.46 15.66
C HIS A 55 -6.97 -3.87 15.43
N GLY A 56 -7.49 -4.80 16.24
CA GLY A 56 -8.90 -5.19 16.22
C GLY A 56 -9.82 -4.00 16.54
N LEU A 57 -9.58 -3.36 17.68
CA LEU A 57 -10.33 -2.19 18.15
C LEU A 57 -10.18 -0.99 17.20
N THR A 58 -8.98 -0.75 16.67
CA THR A 58 -8.75 0.29 15.65
C THR A 58 -9.60 0.04 14.41
N ARG A 59 -9.72 -1.22 13.97
CA ARG A 59 -10.55 -1.57 12.83
C ARG A 59 -12.03 -1.38 13.11
N GLU A 60 -12.50 -1.79 14.29
CA GLU A 60 -13.90 -1.59 14.71
C GLU A 60 -14.25 -0.10 14.80
N LEU A 61 -13.35 0.71 15.38
CA LEU A 61 -13.50 2.16 15.40
C LEU A 61 -13.62 2.72 13.98
N LEU A 62 -12.70 2.36 13.08
CA LEU A 62 -12.76 2.81 11.69
C LEU A 62 -14.05 2.37 11.00
N ASP A 63 -14.48 1.12 11.19
CA ASP A 63 -15.68 0.57 10.59
C ASP A 63 -16.97 1.25 11.08
N SER A 64 -16.97 1.77 12.31
CA SER A 64 -18.07 2.57 12.86
C SER A 64 -18.16 3.99 12.27
N LEU A 65 -17.11 4.48 11.61
CA LEU A 65 -17.11 5.82 11.02
C LEU A 65 -17.93 5.87 9.72
N PRO A 66 -18.54 7.04 9.42
CA PRO A 66 -19.25 7.25 8.16
C PRO A 66 -18.39 6.88 6.95
N LYS A 67 -19.02 6.32 5.91
CA LYS A 67 -18.33 5.87 4.68
C LYS A 67 -17.47 6.99 4.08
N GLU A 68 -17.97 8.23 4.08
CA GLU A 68 -17.24 9.39 3.58
C GLU A 68 -15.99 9.72 4.40
N VAL A 69 -16.05 9.59 5.73
CA VAL A 69 -14.89 9.80 6.61
C VAL A 69 -13.83 8.73 6.35
N ARG A 70 -14.24 7.45 6.32
CA ARG A 70 -13.33 6.35 5.96
C ARG A 70 -12.71 6.55 4.57
N LYS A 71 -13.54 6.94 3.60
CA LYS A 71 -13.10 7.21 2.23
C LYS A 71 -12.11 8.37 2.21
N ALA A 72 -12.30 9.43 2.98
CA ALA A 72 -11.36 10.55 3.09
C ALA A 72 -10.00 10.12 3.67
N VAL A 73 -9.99 9.29 4.73
CA VAL A 73 -8.77 8.78 5.38
C VAL A 73 -7.92 7.95 4.40
N PHE A 74 -8.58 7.11 3.60
CA PHE A 74 -7.93 6.19 2.65
C PHE A 74 -8.05 6.62 1.18
N LYS A 75 -8.51 7.86 0.91
CA LYS A 75 -8.84 8.36 -0.45
C LYS A 75 -7.63 8.28 -1.37
N ASN A 76 -6.47 8.59 -0.80
CA ASN A 76 -5.22 8.62 -1.51
C ASN A 76 -4.42 7.37 -1.12
N ARG A 77 -3.97 6.61 -2.12
CA ARG A 77 -2.95 5.60 -1.87
C ARG A 77 -1.77 6.29 -1.17
N PRO A 78 -1.17 5.66 -0.15
CA PRO A 78 0.04 6.17 0.45
C PRO A 78 1.09 6.43 -0.63
N LEU A 79 1.62 7.64 -0.68
CA LEU A 79 2.75 7.94 -1.54
C LEU A 79 3.97 7.17 -1.00
N PRO A 80 4.91 6.75 -1.87
CA PRO A 80 6.21 6.26 -1.46
C PRO A 80 6.87 7.19 -0.43
N PRO A 81 7.62 6.66 0.56
CA PRO A 81 8.21 7.48 1.62
C PRO A 81 8.99 8.73 1.16
N PRO A 82 9.82 8.69 0.10
CA PRO A 82 10.49 9.89 -0.39
C PRO A 82 9.53 10.99 -0.86
N LEU A 83 8.40 10.59 -1.44
CA LEU A 83 7.39 11.52 -1.95
C LEU A 83 6.51 12.11 -0.84
N MET A 84 6.42 11.47 0.33
CA MET A 84 5.67 12.02 1.47
C MET A 84 6.35 13.26 2.08
N LYS A 85 7.67 13.42 1.89
CA LYS A 85 8.43 14.58 2.35
C LYS A 85 8.34 15.78 1.40
N ALA A 86 7.85 15.56 0.18
CA ALA A 86 7.70 16.64 -0.80
C ALA A 86 6.56 17.59 -0.40
N PRO A 87 6.58 18.86 -0.87
CA PRO A 87 5.48 19.80 -0.67
C PRO A 87 4.14 19.26 -1.24
N GLN A 88 3.02 19.73 -0.69
CA GLN A 88 1.70 19.16 -0.99
C GLN A 88 1.29 19.29 -2.47
N ASP A 89 1.63 20.41 -3.10
CA ASP A 89 1.43 20.65 -4.54
C ASP A 89 2.18 19.63 -5.39
N VAL A 90 3.42 19.29 -5.01
CA VAL A 90 4.22 18.25 -5.67
C VAL A 90 3.60 16.87 -5.43
N GLN A 91 3.16 16.56 -4.20
CA GLN A 91 2.48 15.31 -3.88
C GLN A 91 1.23 15.08 -4.72
N GLU A 92 0.44 16.13 -4.95
CA GLU A 92 -0.79 16.06 -5.73
C GLU A 92 -0.52 15.72 -7.21
N GLN A 93 0.58 16.22 -7.78
CA GLN A 93 1.00 15.84 -9.14
C GLN A 93 1.29 14.33 -9.25
N PHE A 94 1.98 13.76 -8.26
CA PHE A 94 2.20 12.30 -8.22
C PHE A 94 0.89 11.53 -8.04
N ARG A 95 0.00 12.00 -7.16
CA ARG A 95 -1.32 11.37 -6.95
C ARG A 95 -2.16 11.39 -8.22
N ALA A 96 -2.07 12.45 -9.02
CA ALA A 96 -2.76 12.53 -10.32
C ALA A 96 -2.31 11.40 -11.26
N ILE A 97 -1.01 11.11 -11.36
CA ILE A 97 -0.50 9.97 -12.17
C ILE A 97 -1.01 8.62 -11.62
N PHE A 98 -1.05 8.45 -10.30
CA PHE A 98 -1.58 7.22 -9.70
C PHE A 98 -3.08 7.06 -9.94
N ALA A 99 -3.84 8.15 -9.91
CA ALA A 99 -5.29 8.17 -10.10
C ALA A 99 -5.71 8.07 -11.57
N ASP A 100 -4.86 8.52 -12.49
CA ASP A 100 -5.14 8.48 -13.92
C ASP A 100 -5.30 7.03 -14.40
N ARG A 101 -6.50 6.74 -14.92
CA ARG A 101 -6.91 5.43 -15.39
C ARG A 101 -6.51 5.18 -16.85
N SER A 102 -6.19 6.25 -17.58
CA SER A 102 -5.72 6.16 -18.96
C SER A 102 -4.28 5.63 -19.05
N ILE A 103 -3.52 5.74 -17.96
CA ILE A 103 -2.14 5.27 -17.87
C ILE A 103 -2.13 3.79 -17.45
N PRO A 104 -1.61 2.88 -18.31
CA PRO A 104 -1.42 1.48 -17.94
C PRO A 104 -0.55 1.35 -16.69
N TYR A 105 -0.88 0.38 -15.83
CA TYR A 105 -0.17 0.18 -14.56
C TYR A 105 1.36 0.05 -14.73
N GLU A 106 1.81 -0.64 -15.79
CA GLU A 106 3.22 -0.87 -16.10
C GLU A 106 3.96 0.41 -16.54
N GLU A 107 3.23 1.41 -17.05
CA GLU A 107 3.81 2.68 -17.48
C GLU A 107 3.86 3.72 -16.36
N LYS A 108 3.04 3.56 -15.31
CA LYS A 108 3.02 4.47 -14.16
C LYS A 108 4.41 4.67 -13.54
N PRO A 109 5.23 3.63 -13.27
CA PRO A 109 6.57 3.80 -12.73
C PRO A 109 7.46 4.72 -13.57
N LYS A 110 7.39 4.61 -14.90
CA LYS A 110 8.17 5.46 -15.82
C LYS A 110 7.72 6.92 -15.75
N LYS A 111 6.42 7.16 -15.84
CA LYS A 111 5.85 8.52 -15.74
C LYS A 111 6.12 9.17 -14.38
N ILE A 112 6.07 8.40 -13.29
CA ILE A 112 6.42 8.86 -11.95
C ILE A 112 7.90 9.23 -11.88
N HIS A 113 8.78 8.40 -12.43
CA HIS A 113 10.22 8.70 -12.47
C HIS A 113 10.50 9.97 -13.27
N GLU A 114 9.92 10.12 -14.46
CA GLU A 114 10.04 11.34 -15.27
C GLU A 114 9.54 12.59 -14.55
N LEU A 115 8.39 12.52 -13.88
CA LEU A 115 7.88 13.62 -13.09
C LEU A 115 8.84 13.95 -11.95
N ALA A 116 9.34 12.94 -11.24
CA ALA A 116 10.26 13.11 -10.14
C ALA A 116 11.55 13.83 -10.53
N GLN A 117 12.15 13.49 -11.68
CA GLN A 117 13.33 14.20 -12.19
C GLN A 117 13.05 15.69 -12.49
N LYS A 118 11.80 16.05 -12.80
CA LYS A 118 11.42 17.44 -13.12
C LYS A 118 11.11 18.27 -11.88
N VAL A 119 10.42 17.69 -10.91
CA VAL A 119 9.81 18.45 -9.79
C VAL A 119 10.55 18.29 -8.46
N LEU A 120 11.23 17.16 -8.23
CA LEU A 120 11.99 16.95 -7.01
C LEU A 120 13.37 17.59 -7.13
N LYS A 121 13.91 18.07 -6.00
CA LYS A 121 15.22 18.71 -5.92
C LYS A 121 15.94 18.28 -4.64
N GLY A 122 17.27 18.45 -4.63
CA GLY A 122 18.11 18.21 -3.45
C GLY A 122 17.99 16.79 -2.90
N ASP A 123 17.89 16.69 -1.57
CA ASP A 123 17.85 15.41 -0.85
C ASP A 123 16.63 14.56 -1.21
N THR A 124 15.47 15.17 -1.47
CA THR A 124 14.25 14.42 -1.85
C THR A 124 14.40 13.73 -3.21
N LEU A 125 15.10 14.36 -4.17
CA LEU A 125 15.39 13.73 -5.46
C LEU A 125 16.36 12.57 -5.31
N LYS A 126 17.40 12.73 -4.47
CA LYS A 126 18.36 11.66 -4.18
C LYS A 126 17.67 10.47 -3.53
N GLU A 127 16.88 10.70 -2.47
CA GLU A 127 16.10 9.65 -1.80
C GLU A 127 15.12 8.95 -2.75
N PHE A 128 14.50 9.69 -3.67
CA PHE A 128 13.61 9.11 -4.68
C PHE A 128 14.39 8.22 -5.66
N ASN A 129 15.55 8.66 -6.14
CA ASN A 129 16.39 7.88 -7.05
C ASN A 129 16.91 6.60 -6.39
N ASP A 130 17.34 6.68 -5.14
CA ASP A 130 17.75 5.51 -4.36
C ASP A 130 16.59 4.52 -4.19
N PHE A 131 15.39 5.02 -3.89
CA PHE A 131 14.19 4.19 -3.82
C PHE A 131 13.84 3.56 -5.19
N HIS A 132 13.91 4.34 -6.27
CA HIS A 132 13.63 3.85 -7.62
C HIS A 132 14.59 2.74 -8.04
N ASN A 133 15.89 2.95 -7.83
CA ASN A 133 16.93 1.96 -8.15
C ASN A 133 16.73 0.66 -7.37
N LYS A 134 16.45 0.74 -6.06
CA LYS A 134 16.12 -0.45 -5.25
C LYS A 134 14.90 -1.20 -5.79
N MET A 135 13.87 -0.48 -6.23
CA MET A 135 12.67 -1.11 -6.82
C MET A 135 12.98 -1.79 -8.16
N GLU A 136 13.83 -1.20 -9.00
CA GLU A 136 14.24 -1.80 -10.27
C GLU A 136 15.15 -3.01 -10.06
N GLU A 137 16.09 -2.95 -9.11
CA GLU A 137 16.91 -4.10 -8.69
C GLU A 137 16.05 -5.25 -8.16
N TYR A 138 15.06 -4.94 -7.31
CA TYR A 138 14.12 -5.93 -6.81
C TYR A 138 13.34 -6.61 -7.94
N LYS A 139 12.83 -5.83 -8.91
CA LYS A 139 12.13 -6.40 -10.09
C LYS A 139 13.04 -7.34 -10.88
N LYS A 140 14.28 -6.92 -11.17
CA LYS A 140 15.27 -7.74 -11.89
C LYS A 140 15.56 -9.04 -11.14
N ASN A 141 15.80 -8.98 -9.83
CA ASN A 141 16.05 -10.17 -9.02
C ASN A 141 14.86 -11.15 -9.06
N ILE A 142 13.63 -10.65 -8.96
CA ILE A 142 12.43 -11.50 -9.09
C ILE A 142 12.33 -12.13 -10.49
N GLU A 143 12.65 -11.39 -11.55
CA GLU A 143 12.66 -11.92 -12.92
C GLU A 143 13.74 -12.99 -13.12
N GLU A 144 14.94 -12.79 -12.58
CA GLU A 144 16.01 -13.80 -12.58
C GLU A 144 15.62 -15.05 -11.79
N GLN A 145 14.99 -14.89 -10.62
CA GLN A 145 14.45 -16.00 -9.85
C GLN A 145 13.35 -16.74 -10.62
N ALA A 146 12.47 -16.00 -11.32
CA ALA A 146 11.43 -16.59 -12.16
C ALA A 146 12.00 -17.40 -13.34
N GLN A 147 13.16 -17.01 -13.88
CA GLN A 147 13.85 -17.77 -14.92
C GLN A 147 14.44 -19.08 -14.41
N ARG A 148 14.81 -19.16 -13.12
CA ARG A 148 15.34 -20.37 -12.48
C ARG A 148 14.26 -21.36 -12.03
N LEU A 149 12.97 -21.03 -12.21
CA LEU A 149 11.87 -21.93 -11.87
C LEU A 149 11.84 -23.16 -12.79
N SER A 150 11.29 -24.26 -12.27
CA SER A 150 10.95 -25.41 -13.11
C SER A 150 9.93 -25.02 -14.19
N PRO A 151 9.86 -25.75 -15.32
CA PRO A 151 8.91 -25.41 -16.40
C PRO A 151 7.45 -25.32 -15.91
N GLU A 152 7.03 -26.24 -15.05
CA GLU A 152 5.70 -26.23 -14.44
C GLU A 152 5.47 -25.01 -13.54
N ALA A 153 6.43 -24.71 -12.65
CA ALA A 153 6.33 -23.56 -11.75
C ALA A 153 6.37 -22.23 -12.51
N LYS A 154 7.17 -22.12 -13.57
CA LYS A 154 7.23 -20.96 -14.44
C LYS A 154 5.90 -20.74 -15.17
N GLN A 155 5.34 -21.80 -15.74
CA GLN A 155 4.03 -21.73 -16.39
C GLN A 155 2.93 -21.27 -15.42
N ALA A 156 2.93 -21.79 -14.18
CA ALA A 156 1.99 -21.35 -13.15
C ALA A 156 2.22 -19.89 -12.74
N TYR A 157 3.48 -19.47 -12.57
CA TYR A 157 3.85 -18.10 -12.23
C TYR A 157 3.35 -17.10 -13.27
N ASP A 158 3.57 -17.39 -14.57
CA ASP A 158 3.14 -16.53 -15.67
C ASP A 158 1.60 -16.40 -15.71
N LYS A 159 0.87 -17.52 -15.56
CA LYS A 159 -0.60 -17.50 -15.46
C LYS A 159 -1.09 -16.66 -14.28
N LEU A 160 -0.46 -16.79 -13.12
CA LEU A 160 -0.82 -16.02 -11.93
C LEU A 160 -0.51 -14.52 -12.11
N LYS A 161 0.60 -14.18 -12.78
CA LYS A 161 0.96 -12.82 -13.13
C LYS A 161 -0.08 -12.19 -14.06
N ASP A 162 -0.53 -12.93 -15.08
CA ASP A 162 -1.55 -12.46 -16.01
C ASP A 162 -2.93 -12.33 -15.37
N LEU A 163 -3.33 -13.27 -14.52
CA LEU A 163 -4.58 -13.17 -13.74
C LEU A 163 -4.59 -11.92 -12.86
N ARG A 164 -3.45 -11.56 -12.24
CA ARG A 164 -3.34 -10.31 -11.46
C ARG A 164 -3.52 -9.08 -12.36
N LYS A 165 -2.96 -9.07 -13.56
CA LYS A 165 -3.15 -7.98 -14.54
C LYS A 165 -4.60 -7.87 -14.97
N GLN A 166 -5.24 -8.99 -15.32
CA GLN A 166 -6.66 -9.03 -15.70
C GLN A 166 -7.55 -8.51 -14.57
N LYS A 167 -7.33 -8.99 -13.33
CA LYS A 167 -8.04 -8.47 -12.15
C LYS A 167 -7.90 -6.95 -12.02
N HIS A 168 -6.68 -6.43 -12.21
CA HIS A 168 -6.44 -5.00 -12.15
C HIS A 168 -7.21 -4.23 -13.23
N GLN A 169 -7.18 -4.72 -14.47
CA GLN A 169 -7.87 -4.12 -15.61
C GLN A 169 -9.38 -4.10 -15.43
N ILE A 170 -9.99 -5.21 -14.98
CA ILE A 170 -11.40 -5.29 -14.63
C ILE A 170 -11.74 -4.20 -13.61
N MET A 171 -10.99 -4.14 -12.50
CA MET A 171 -11.21 -3.14 -11.46
C MET A 171 -11.02 -1.70 -11.94
N GLN A 172 -10.09 -1.43 -12.87
CA GLN A 172 -9.88 -0.09 -13.42
C GLN A 172 -11.04 0.39 -14.30
N ASN A 173 -11.60 -0.53 -15.10
CA ASN A 173 -12.67 -0.23 -16.06
C ASN A 173 -14.06 -0.06 -15.41
N LEU A 174 -14.22 -0.49 -14.16
CA LEU A 174 -15.46 -0.28 -13.42
C LEU A 174 -15.67 1.19 -13.03
N SER A 175 -16.94 1.60 -12.96
CA SER A 175 -17.31 2.86 -12.34
C SER A 175 -16.92 2.88 -10.85
N GLU A 176 -16.79 4.07 -10.27
CA GLU A 176 -16.48 4.19 -8.84
C GLU A 176 -17.56 3.54 -7.96
N ALA A 177 -18.83 3.71 -8.30
CA ALA A 177 -19.96 3.11 -7.60
C ALA A 177 -19.91 1.56 -7.62
N ALA A 178 -19.70 0.96 -8.80
CA ALA A 178 -19.65 -0.50 -8.93
C ALA A 178 -18.47 -1.13 -8.18
N ARG A 179 -17.33 -0.42 -8.12
CA ARG A 179 -16.20 -0.86 -7.27
C ARG A 179 -16.54 -0.78 -5.79
N ASP A 180 -17.18 0.31 -5.37
CA ASP A 180 -17.55 0.51 -3.97
C ASP A 180 -18.53 -0.59 -3.53
N GLU A 181 -19.48 -0.99 -4.36
CA GLU A 181 -20.37 -2.15 -4.14
C GLU A 181 -19.59 -3.47 -3.99
N LEU A 182 -18.62 -3.73 -4.90
CA LEU A 182 -17.77 -4.92 -4.80
C LEU A 182 -16.92 -4.92 -3.52
N TYR A 183 -16.40 -3.76 -3.11
CA TYR A 183 -15.64 -3.63 -1.87
C TYR A 183 -16.52 -3.87 -0.64
N ASP A 184 -17.75 -3.36 -0.64
CA ASP A 184 -18.72 -3.58 0.43
C ASP A 184 -19.09 -5.07 0.51
N LEU A 185 -19.36 -5.75 -0.61
CA LEU A 185 -19.60 -7.20 -0.66
C LEU A 185 -18.41 -8.01 -0.09
N TRP A 186 -17.17 -7.66 -0.48
CA TRP A 186 -15.99 -8.36 0.01
C TRP A 186 -15.72 -8.07 1.49
N LYS A 187 -16.06 -6.88 1.96
CA LYS A 187 -16.02 -6.53 3.38
C LYS A 187 -17.01 -7.41 4.15
N GLU A 188 -18.27 -7.45 3.73
CA GLU A 188 -19.29 -8.29 4.35
C GLU A 188 -18.87 -9.76 4.38
N LYS A 189 -18.40 -10.30 3.25
CA LYS A 189 -17.91 -11.68 3.18
C LYS A 189 -16.77 -11.94 4.18
N ARG A 190 -15.82 -11.00 4.31
CA ARG A 190 -14.70 -11.13 5.24
C ARG A 190 -15.17 -11.08 6.69
N ASP A 191 -16.18 -10.27 6.98
CA ASP A 191 -16.68 -10.02 8.32
C ASP A 191 -17.71 -11.10 8.75
N SER A 192 -18.38 -11.76 7.79
CA SER A 192 -19.35 -12.83 8.03
C SER A 192 -18.71 -14.18 8.40
N PHE A 193 -17.42 -14.37 8.13
CA PHE A 193 -16.71 -15.57 8.61
C PHE A 193 -16.36 -15.39 10.09
N PRO A 194 -16.85 -16.27 10.99
CA PRO A 194 -16.48 -16.22 12.40
C PRO A 194 -14.96 -16.38 12.50
N ARG A 195 -14.30 -15.37 13.08
CA ARG A 195 -12.87 -15.48 13.38
C ARG A 195 -12.73 -16.46 14.55
N PRO A 196 -11.86 -17.49 14.45
CA PRO A 196 -11.54 -18.33 15.59
C PRO A 196 -11.11 -17.41 16.75
N ARG A 197 -11.77 -17.53 17.89
CA ARG A 197 -11.36 -16.83 19.12
C ARG A 197 -10.13 -17.50 19.70
#